data_AF-A0A3R8S2I0-F1
#
_entry.id   AF-A0A3R8S2I0-F1
#
_cell.length_a   1.000
_cell.length_b   1.000
_cell.length_c   1.000
_cell.angle_alpha   90.00
_cell.angle_beta   90.00
_cell.angle_gamma   90.00
#
_symmetry.space_group_name_H-M   'P 1'
#
loop_
_entity.id
_entity.type
_entity.pdbx_description
1 polymer ?
#
loop_
_entity_poly.entity_id
_entity_poly.type
_entity_poly.pdbx_seq_one_letter_code
_entity_poly.pdbx_strand_id
1 'polypeptide(L)'
;MRKFWYITGELAELQRYINVPMRWCEQYPARERREFWIAADDGRDIKLVVHSRVMPVRRGHRVNVLLLGDWVVGLANLTTGRQVNFVSEDPPLLLRKCDALAVLAILAGGLAAAVAWDVRSLLLTVPMVLLYLPVRVLGRWLATCRLRGQVSHWLASVVWEPRARANSLLVSPPPKAHNVYKFCQKERRLED
;
A
#
# COMPACT_ATOMS: atom_id res chain seq x y z
N MET A 1 -3.36 -11.12 11.68
CA MET A 1 -4.02 -10.99 10.36
C MET A 1 -4.15 -9.50 10.04
N ARG A 2 -3.73 -9.04 8.86
CA ARG A 2 -3.97 -7.64 8.47
C ARG A 2 -5.45 -7.47 8.13
N LYS A 3 -6.11 -6.48 8.72
CA LYS A 3 -7.52 -6.19 8.48
C LYS A 3 -7.64 -5.29 7.25
N PHE A 4 -8.53 -5.66 6.34
CA PHE A 4 -8.96 -4.79 5.26
C PHE A 4 -10.07 -3.88 5.76
N TRP A 5 -10.08 -2.66 5.27
CA TRP A 5 -11.13 -1.66 5.51
C TRP A 5 -11.51 -1.05 4.18
N TYR A 6 -12.74 -0.59 4.05
CA TYR A 6 -13.16 0.11 2.84
C TYR A 6 -13.78 1.46 3.19
N ILE A 7 -13.62 2.41 2.28
CA ILE A 7 -14.18 3.76 2.40
C ILE A 7 -14.97 4.02 1.13
N THR A 8 -16.24 4.36 1.30
CA THR A 8 -17.12 4.78 0.20
C THR A 8 -17.39 6.27 0.32
N GLY A 9 -17.42 6.96 -0.81
CA GLY A 9 -17.74 8.38 -0.86
C GLY A 9 -17.54 8.98 -2.24
N GLU A 10 -17.61 10.31 -2.31
CA GLU A 10 -17.38 11.07 -3.54
C GLU A 10 -15.94 11.59 -3.59
N LEU A 11 -15.32 11.52 -4.76
CA LEU A 11 -13.99 12.08 -4.97
C LEU A 11 -14.06 13.61 -5.04
N ALA A 12 -13.62 14.27 -3.96
CA ALA A 12 -13.65 15.73 -3.84
C ALA A 12 -12.51 16.40 -4.61
N GLU A 13 -11.31 15.83 -4.56
CA GLU A 13 -10.13 16.39 -5.21
C GLU A 13 -9.12 15.30 -5.57
N LEU A 14 -8.36 15.50 -6.65
CA LEU A 14 -7.32 14.60 -7.13
C LEU A 14 -6.11 15.41 -7.61
N GLN A 15 -4.96 15.18 -7.01
CA GLN A 15 -3.68 15.79 -7.36
C GLN A 15 -2.68 14.72 -7.79
N ARG A 16 -1.86 15.04 -8.80
CA ARG A 16 -0.83 14.15 -9.35
C ARG A 16 0.54 14.81 -9.22
N TYR A 17 1.46 14.09 -8.59
CA TYR A 17 2.86 14.46 -8.44
C TYR A 17 3.74 13.48 -9.21
N ILE A 18 4.60 14.03 -10.06
CA ILE A 18 5.57 13.29 -10.87
C ILE A 18 6.96 13.47 -10.24
N ASN A 19 7.86 12.49 -10.40
CA ASN A 19 9.25 12.55 -9.92
C ASN A 19 9.39 12.76 -8.41
N VAL A 20 8.58 12.05 -7.63
CA VAL A 20 8.61 12.15 -6.17
C VAL A 20 9.94 11.59 -5.65
N PRO A 21 10.68 12.34 -4.82
CA PRO A 21 11.94 11.85 -4.25
C PRO A 21 11.66 10.62 -3.39
N MET A 22 12.37 9.54 -3.69
CA MET A 22 12.26 8.29 -2.96
C MET A 22 13.20 8.29 -1.76
N ARG A 23 12.70 7.88 -0.59
CA ARG A 23 13.61 7.49 0.49
C ARG A 23 14.39 6.25 0.04
N TRP A 24 15.62 6.13 0.52
CA TRP A 24 16.54 5.07 0.11
C TRP A 24 15.93 3.65 0.18
N CYS A 25 15.08 3.41 1.18
CA CYS A 25 14.41 2.14 1.43
C CYS A 25 12.96 2.04 0.90
N GLU A 26 12.37 3.14 0.46
CA GLU A 26 11.02 3.20 -0.11
C GLU A 26 11.12 3.31 -1.63
N GLN A 27 11.03 2.18 -2.32
CA GLN A 27 11.07 2.14 -3.78
C GLN A 27 9.70 1.77 -4.33
N TYR A 28 9.09 2.73 -5.02
CA TYR A 28 7.80 2.56 -5.70
C TYR A 28 8.03 2.44 -7.22
N PRO A 29 7.48 1.43 -7.91
CA PRO A 29 7.69 1.26 -9.35
C PRO A 29 7.14 2.44 -10.17
N ALA A 30 5.98 2.96 -9.76
CA ALA A 30 5.24 3.98 -10.49
C ALA A 30 6.04 5.28 -10.70
N ARG A 31 6.89 5.67 -9.72
CA ARG A 31 7.51 7.01 -9.57
C ARG A 31 6.51 8.19 -9.61
N GLU A 32 5.23 7.90 -9.51
CA GLU A 32 4.14 8.85 -9.45
C GLU A 32 3.45 8.73 -8.09
N ARG A 33 3.07 9.86 -7.51
CA ARG A 33 2.24 9.93 -6.30
C ARG A 33 0.97 10.64 -6.66
N ARG A 34 -0.16 10.02 -6.38
CA ARG A 34 -1.48 10.62 -6.51
C ARG A 34 -2.04 10.81 -5.11
N GLU A 35 -2.45 12.02 -4.84
CA GLU A 35 -3.16 12.36 -3.61
C GLU A 35 -4.59 12.67 -3.96
N PHE A 36 -5.52 12.16 -3.17
CA PHE A 36 -6.92 12.41 -3.42
C PHE A 36 -7.71 12.50 -2.13
N TRP A 37 -8.77 13.28 -2.18
CA TRP A 37 -9.67 13.49 -1.06
C TRP A 37 -11.00 12.84 -1.40
N ILE A 38 -11.51 12.05 -0.45
CA ILE A 38 -12.84 11.48 -0.52
C ILE A 38 -13.69 12.20 0.53
N ALA A 39 -14.80 12.79 0.08
CA ALA A 39 -15.91 13.13 0.96
C ALA A 39 -16.63 11.81 1.27
N ALA A 40 -16.26 11.18 2.38
CA ALA A 40 -16.79 9.88 2.77
C ALA A 40 -18.28 10.00 3.13
N ASP A 41 -19.03 8.92 2.93
CA ASP A 41 -20.48 8.88 3.21
C ASP A 41 -20.79 9.15 4.70
N ASP A 42 -19.82 8.99 5.60
CA ASP A 42 -19.91 9.33 7.02
C ASP A 42 -19.67 10.82 7.35
N GLY A 43 -19.56 11.66 6.31
CA GLY A 43 -19.38 13.11 6.43
C GLY A 43 -17.94 13.56 6.64
N ARG A 44 -16.97 12.64 6.68
CA ARG A 44 -15.55 12.97 6.86
C ARG A 44 -14.85 13.16 5.51
N ASP A 45 -14.01 14.19 5.42
CA ASP A 45 -13.09 14.34 4.29
C ASP A 45 -11.79 13.60 4.59
N ILE A 46 -11.49 12.57 3.81
CA ILE A 46 -10.34 11.68 4.01
C ILE A 46 -9.36 11.86 2.87
N LYS A 47 -8.14 12.30 3.21
CA LYS A 47 -7.01 12.34 2.28
C LYS A 47 -6.35 10.97 2.20
N LEU A 48 -6.19 10.47 0.99
CA LEU A 48 -5.50 9.22 0.70
C LEU A 48 -4.38 9.46 -0.30
N VAL A 49 -3.34 8.64 -0.21
CA VAL A 49 -2.16 8.71 -1.08
C VAL A 49 -1.95 7.34 -1.70
N VAL A 50 -1.77 7.32 -3.02
CA VAL A 50 -1.43 6.11 -3.76
C VAL A 50 -0.26 6.39 -4.69
N HIS A 51 0.67 5.43 -4.77
CA HIS A 51 1.76 5.47 -5.73
C HIS A 51 1.39 4.63 -6.94
N SER A 52 0.73 5.26 -7.92
CA SER A 52 0.32 4.57 -9.13
C SER A 52 0.27 5.48 -10.34
N ARG A 53 0.56 4.91 -11.51
CA ARG A 53 0.40 5.57 -12.81
C ARG A 53 -1.04 5.56 -13.28
N VAL A 54 -1.89 4.67 -12.77
CA VAL A 54 -3.27 4.52 -13.20
C VAL A 54 -4.21 5.10 -12.15
N MET A 55 -5.24 5.81 -12.59
CA MET A 55 -6.32 6.30 -11.72
C MET A 55 -7.62 6.38 -12.53
N PRO A 56 -8.53 5.40 -12.39
CA PRO A 56 -9.75 5.34 -13.19
C PRO A 56 -10.88 6.23 -12.61
N VAL A 57 -10.55 7.32 -11.91
CA VAL A 57 -11.52 8.21 -11.24
C VAL A 57 -11.23 9.67 -11.53
N ARG A 58 -12.28 10.48 -11.49
CA ARG A 58 -12.26 11.94 -11.67
C ARG A 58 -13.06 12.56 -10.52
N ARG A 59 -12.85 13.86 -10.31
CA ARG A 59 -13.63 14.64 -9.33
C ARG A 59 -15.12 14.46 -9.59
N GLY A 60 -15.90 14.29 -8.52
CA GLY A 60 -17.34 14.03 -8.57
C GLY A 60 -17.73 12.56 -8.78
N HIS A 61 -16.77 11.66 -9.03
CA HIS A 61 -17.09 10.24 -9.11
C HIS A 61 -17.30 9.64 -7.72
N ARG A 62 -18.28 8.76 -7.61
CA ARG A 62 -18.48 7.94 -6.43
C ARG A 62 -17.53 6.75 -6.46
N VAL A 63 -16.78 6.56 -5.38
CA VAL A 63 -15.69 5.60 -5.31
C VAL A 63 -15.83 4.72 -4.08
N ASN A 64 -15.34 3.50 -4.19
CA ASN A 64 -15.12 2.60 -3.06
C ASN A 64 -13.64 2.22 -3.05
N VAL A 65 -12.96 2.54 -1.96
CA VAL A 65 -11.51 2.38 -1.82
C VAL A 65 -11.20 1.34 -0.77
N LEU A 66 -10.41 0.34 -1.14
CA LEU A 66 -9.94 -0.72 -0.26
C LEU A 66 -8.60 -0.33 0.34
N LEU A 67 -8.53 -0.39 1.67
CA LEU A 67 -7.36 -0.13 2.48
C LEU A 67 -6.87 -1.41 3.16
N LEU A 68 -5.55 -1.57 3.24
CA LEU A 68 -4.86 -2.56 4.06
C LEU A 68 -4.02 -1.84 5.11
N GLY A 69 -4.57 -1.68 6.32
CA GLY A 69 -4.04 -0.70 7.27
C GLY A 69 -4.16 0.70 6.65
N ASP A 70 -3.03 1.42 6.53
CA ASP A 70 -2.99 2.76 5.92
C ASP A 70 -2.75 2.75 4.40
N TRP A 71 -2.63 1.57 3.78
CA TRP A 71 -2.24 1.44 2.38
C TRP A 71 -3.45 1.31 1.47
N VAL A 72 -3.55 2.17 0.45
CA VAL A 72 -4.53 2.02 -0.62
C VAL A 72 -4.12 0.86 -1.52
N VAL A 73 -4.92 -0.21 -1.54
CA VAL A 73 -4.61 -1.45 -2.28
C VAL A 73 -5.54 -1.69 -3.46
N GLY A 74 -6.75 -1.15 -3.44
CA GLY A 74 -7.70 -1.25 -4.55
C GLY A 74 -8.65 -0.06 -4.58
N LEU A 75 -9.16 0.25 -5.76
CA LEU A 75 -10.16 1.30 -5.96
C LEU A 75 -11.17 0.86 -7.01
N ALA A 76 -12.44 1.03 -6.70
CA ALA A 76 -13.56 0.82 -7.60
C ALA A 76 -14.28 2.17 -7.82
N ASN A 77 -14.47 2.52 -9.08
CA ASN A 77 -15.27 3.65 -9.50
C ASN A 77 -16.71 3.17 -9.68
N LEU A 78 -17.58 3.53 -8.74
CA LEU A 78 -19.00 3.14 -8.76
C LEU A 78 -19.78 3.91 -9.83
N THR A 79 -19.33 5.09 -10.24
CA THR A 79 -19.96 5.88 -11.31
C THR A 79 -19.71 5.28 -12.69
N THR A 80 -18.49 4.80 -12.97
CA THR A 80 -18.14 4.27 -14.31
C THR A 80 -18.03 2.75 -14.38
N GLY A 81 -18.14 2.05 -13.25
CA GLY A 81 -17.93 0.60 -13.15
C GLY A 81 -16.47 0.16 -13.32
N ARG A 82 -15.52 1.10 -13.52
CA ARG A 82 -14.10 0.78 -13.66
C ARG A 82 -13.46 0.46 -12.32
N GLN A 83 -12.47 -0.41 -12.31
CA GLN A 83 -11.74 -0.78 -11.10
C GLN A 83 -10.23 -0.88 -11.36
N VAL A 84 -9.45 -0.72 -10.30
CA VAL A 84 -7.99 -0.87 -10.34
C VAL A 84 -7.51 -1.61 -9.10
N ASN A 85 -6.67 -2.62 -9.33
CA ASN A 85 -5.91 -3.32 -8.29
C ASN A 85 -4.50 -2.75 -8.28
N PHE A 86 -4.20 -1.83 -7.35
CA PHE A 86 -2.91 -1.16 -7.29
C PHE A 86 -1.76 -2.12 -6.99
N VAL A 87 -2.02 -3.25 -6.31
CA VAL A 87 -1.01 -4.29 -6.03
C VAL A 87 -0.63 -5.05 -7.32
N SER A 88 -1.57 -5.14 -8.27
CA SER A 88 -1.31 -5.74 -9.57
C SER A 88 -0.61 -4.78 -10.51
N GLU A 89 -1.11 -3.54 -10.59
CA GLU A 89 -0.63 -2.51 -11.52
C GLU A 89 0.80 -2.07 -11.20
N ASP A 90 1.08 -1.82 -9.91
CA ASP A 90 2.38 -1.34 -9.45
C ASP A 90 2.91 -2.27 -8.35
N PRO A 91 3.40 -3.49 -8.70
CA PRO A 91 3.87 -4.46 -7.71
C PRO A 91 4.96 -3.88 -6.82
N PRO A 92 4.92 -4.13 -5.49
CA PRO A 92 6.06 -3.81 -4.64
C PRO A 92 7.32 -4.52 -5.17
N LEU A 93 8.46 -3.81 -5.16
CA LEU A 93 9.71 -4.41 -5.59
C LEU A 93 10.07 -5.62 -4.71
N LEU A 94 10.43 -6.72 -5.36
CA LEU A 94 10.85 -7.95 -4.70
C LEU A 94 12.18 -7.77 -3.98
N LEU A 95 13.08 -6.99 -4.58
CA LEU A 95 14.37 -6.60 -4.01
C LEU A 95 14.39 -5.08 -3.77
N ARG A 96 14.83 -4.70 -2.59
CA ARG A 96 15.01 -3.31 -2.15
C ARG A 96 16.48 -3.07 -1.85
N LYS A 97 16.92 -1.80 -1.95
CA LYS A 97 18.29 -1.42 -1.55
C LYS A 97 18.67 -1.86 -0.13
N CYS A 98 17.72 -1.88 0.81
CA CYS A 98 17.98 -2.34 2.17
C CYS A 98 18.28 -3.85 2.26
N ASP A 99 17.85 -4.66 1.28
CA ASP A 99 18.21 -6.08 1.26
C ASP A 99 19.70 -6.27 0.96
N ALA A 100 20.30 -5.39 0.15
CA ALA A 100 21.74 -5.39 -0.08
C ALA A 100 22.51 -5.03 1.20
N LEU A 101 22.01 -4.04 1.97
CA LEU A 101 22.59 -3.70 3.28
C LEU A 101 22.49 -4.88 4.26
N ALA A 102 21.38 -5.61 4.26
CA ALA A 102 21.22 -6.80 5.09
C ALA A 102 22.22 -7.90 4.71
N VAL A 103 22.45 -8.13 3.41
CA VAL A 103 23.47 -9.07 2.94
C VAL A 103 24.87 -8.66 3.42
N LEU A 104 25.22 -7.37 3.29
CA LEU A 104 26.50 -6.85 3.78
C LEU A 104 26.65 -7.02 5.31
N ALA A 105 25.58 -6.79 6.07
CA ALA A 105 25.58 -6.98 7.51
C ALA A 105 25.77 -8.46 7.89
N ILE A 106 25.14 -9.40 7.17
CA ILE A 106 25.33 -10.84 7.38
C ILE A 106 26.78 -11.24 7.10
N LEU A 107 27.35 -10.77 5.98
CA LEU A 107 28.75 -11.04 5.62
C LEU A 107 29.73 -10.49 6.66
N ALA A 108 29.55 -9.23 7.07
CA ALA A 108 30.39 -8.60 8.07
C ALA A 108 30.31 -9.31 9.43
N GLY A 109 29.09 -9.69 9.86
CA GLY A 109 28.87 -10.44 11.09
C GLY A 109 29.52 -11.82 11.07
N GLY A 110 29.42 -12.53 9.94
CA GLY A 110 30.07 -13.83 9.78
C GLY A 110 31.59 -13.76 9.74
N LEU A 111 32.16 -12.75 9.09
CA LEU A 111 33.61 -12.51 9.12
C LEU A 111 34.10 -12.16 10.53
N ALA A 112 33.37 -11.31 11.25
CA ALA A 112 33.69 -10.98 12.64
C ALA A 112 33.66 -12.22 13.54
N ALA A 113 32.67 -13.11 13.37
CA ALA A 113 32.59 -14.37 14.10
C ALA A 113 33.75 -15.33 13.76
N ALA A 114 34.18 -15.34 12.49
CA ALA A 114 35.32 -16.14 12.06
C ALA A 114 36.64 -15.69 12.68
N VAL A 115 36.84 -14.37 12.79
CA VAL A 115 38.03 -13.77 13.41
C VAL A 115 38.02 -13.93 14.92
N ALA A 116 36.87 -13.72 15.57
CA ALA A 116 36.76 -13.70 17.03
C ALA A 116 36.68 -15.09 17.67
N TRP A 117 36.17 -16.10 16.94
CA TRP A 117 35.88 -17.42 17.51
C TRP A 117 36.54 -18.56 16.75
N ASP A 118 36.08 -18.85 15.52
CA ASP A 118 36.59 -19.94 14.68
C ASP A 118 36.15 -19.74 13.22
N VAL A 119 37.05 -20.00 12.28
CA VAL A 119 36.81 -20.03 10.82
C VAL A 119 35.64 -20.94 10.45
N ARG A 120 35.37 -22.00 11.24
CA ARG A 120 34.20 -22.88 11.04
C ARG A 120 32.86 -22.14 11.08
N SER A 121 32.78 -20.96 11.70
CA SER A 121 31.58 -20.11 11.65
C SER A 121 31.18 -19.68 10.22
N LEU A 122 32.12 -19.70 9.28
CA LEU A 122 31.84 -19.46 7.85
C LEU A 122 30.93 -20.55 7.25
N LEU A 123 30.93 -21.77 7.80
CA LEU A 123 30.03 -22.86 7.36
C LEU A 123 28.54 -22.49 7.53
N LEU A 124 28.22 -21.62 8.49
CA LEU A 124 26.85 -21.10 8.69
C LEU A 124 26.61 -19.80 7.92
N THR A 125 27.63 -18.95 7.82
CA THR A 125 27.52 -17.64 7.16
C THR A 125 27.25 -17.80 5.66
N VAL A 126 28.01 -18.64 4.98
CA VAL A 126 27.89 -18.86 3.53
C VAL A 126 26.48 -19.29 3.11
N PRO A 127 25.86 -20.35 3.68
CA PRO A 127 24.51 -20.73 3.31
C PRO A 127 23.48 -19.66 3.70
N MET A 128 23.68 -18.94 4.81
CA MET A 128 22.75 -17.89 5.23
C MET A 128 22.71 -16.74 4.22
N VAL A 129 23.86 -16.32 3.69
CA VAL A 129 23.95 -15.30 2.62
C VAL A 129 23.31 -15.81 1.33
N LEU A 130 23.66 -17.03 0.90
CA LEU A 130 23.15 -17.64 -0.33
C LEU A 130 21.62 -17.80 -0.31
N LEU A 131 21.05 -18.17 0.84
CA LEU A 131 19.62 -18.40 1.00
C LEU A 131 18.83 -17.13 1.33
N TYR A 132 19.47 -16.08 1.87
CA TYR A 132 18.79 -14.88 2.30
C TYR A 132 17.97 -14.22 1.17
N LEU A 133 18.59 -13.94 0.03
CA LEU A 133 17.91 -13.27 -1.08
C LEU A 133 16.81 -14.14 -1.70
N PRO A 134 17.04 -15.42 -2.05
CA PRO A 134 15.98 -16.29 -2.58
C PRO A 134 14.77 -16.40 -1.65
N VAL A 135 15.00 -16.63 -0.35
CA VAL A 135 13.91 -16.76 0.63
C VAL A 135 13.14 -15.44 0.77
N ARG A 136 13.83 -14.29 0.80
CA ARG A 136 13.20 -12.97 0.87
C ARG A 136 12.37 -12.67 -0.37
N VAL A 137 12.91 -12.92 -1.56
CA VAL A 137 12.23 -12.70 -2.84
C VAL A 137 11.00 -13.59 -2.93
N LEU A 138 11.14 -14.88 -2.64
CA LEU A 138 10.03 -15.84 -2.67
C LEU A 138 8.94 -15.46 -1.66
N GLY A 139 9.32 -15.11 -0.43
CA GLY A 139 8.37 -14.68 0.59
C GLY A 139 7.59 -13.43 0.18
N ARG A 140 8.25 -12.42 -0.39
CA ARG A 140 7.59 -11.21 -0.89
C ARG A 140 6.72 -11.49 -2.11
N TRP A 141 7.18 -12.36 -3.02
CA TRP A 141 6.41 -12.76 -4.19
C TRP A 141 5.12 -13.48 -3.78
N LEU A 142 5.21 -14.49 -2.91
CA LEU A 142 4.04 -15.22 -2.38
C LEU A 142 3.08 -14.27 -1.65
N ALA A 143 3.59 -13.38 -0.81
CA ALA A 143 2.77 -12.39 -0.11
C ALA A 143 2.05 -11.45 -1.09
N THR A 144 2.74 -11.01 -2.15
CA THR A 144 2.19 -10.13 -3.18
C THR A 144 1.13 -10.85 -4.00
N CYS A 145 1.37 -12.11 -4.42
CA CYS A 145 0.39 -12.91 -5.14
C CYS A 145 -0.87 -13.17 -4.32
N ARG A 146 -0.73 -13.52 -3.03
CA ARG A 146 -1.87 -13.67 -2.12
C ARG A 146 -2.66 -12.38 -1.98
N LEU A 147 -1.97 -11.26 -1.77
CA LEU A 147 -2.61 -9.95 -1.65
C LEU A 147 -3.33 -9.54 -2.94
N ARG A 148 -2.71 -9.76 -4.10
CA ARG A 148 -3.33 -9.52 -5.41
C ARG A 148 -4.63 -10.30 -5.56
N GLY A 149 -4.61 -11.59 -5.24
CA GLY A 149 -5.80 -12.44 -5.27
C GLY A 149 -6.91 -11.93 -4.34
N GLN A 150 -6.58 -11.58 -3.09
CA GLN A 150 -7.54 -11.04 -2.13
C GLN A 150 -8.18 -9.73 -2.60
N VAL A 151 -7.36 -8.80 -3.12
CA VAL A 151 -7.85 -7.52 -3.64
C VAL A 151 -8.70 -7.73 -4.90
N SER A 152 -8.28 -8.58 -5.83
CA SER A 152 -9.06 -8.87 -7.04
C SER A 152 -10.40 -9.53 -6.71
N HIS A 153 -10.42 -10.46 -5.77
CA HIS A 153 -11.66 -11.08 -5.29
C HIS A 153 -12.60 -10.04 -4.65
N TRP A 154 -12.06 -9.15 -3.82
CA TRP A 154 -12.86 -8.07 -3.25
C TRP A 154 -13.40 -7.12 -4.33
N LEU A 155 -12.56 -6.67 -5.27
CA LEU A 155 -12.97 -5.78 -6.36
C LEU A 155 -14.09 -6.41 -7.20
N ALA A 156 -13.95 -7.70 -7.54
CA ALA A 156 -15.01 -8.45 -8.21
C ALA A 156 -16.32 -8.40 -7.39
N SER A 157 -16.28 -8.67 -6.08
CA SER A 157 -17.49 -8.62 -5.23
C SER A 157 -18.18 -7.26 -5.16
N VAL A 158 -17.43 -6.15 -5.34
CA VAL A 158 -17.99 -4.79 -5.32
C VAL A 158 -18.76 -4.47 -6.60
N VAL A 159 -18.33 -5.01 -7.74
CA VAL A 159 -19.03 -4.82 -9.03
C VAL A 159 -20.41 -5.50 -9.04
N TRP A 160 -20.55 -6.63 -8.34
CA TRP A 160 -21.79 -7.42 -8.31
C TRP A 160 -22.84 -6.90 -7.31
N GLU A 161 -22.48 -6.02 -6.36
CA GLU A 161 -23.43 -5.44 -5.39
C GLU A 161 -23.43 -3.89 -5.37
N PRO A 162 -23.90 -3.19 -6.42
CA PRO A 162 -23.96 -1.73 -6.40
C PRO A 162 -24.98 -1.16 -5.40
N ARG A 163 -25.91 -1.98 -4.87
CA ARG A 163 -27.13 -1.49 -4.20
C ARG A 163 -27.50 -2.16 -2.86
N ALA A 164 -26.85 -3.27 -2.47
CA ALA A 164 -27.23 -4.01 -1.26
C ALA A 164 -26.49 -3.56 0.02
N ARG A 165 -25.37 -2.85 -0.10
CA ARG A 165 -24.46 -2.56 1.01
C ARG A 165 -24.62 -1.17 1.65
N ALA A 166 -25.74 -0.50 1.39
CA ALA A 166 -26.06 0.79 2.02
C ALA A 166 -26.24 0.70 3.55
N ASN A 167 -26.43 -0.49 4.13
CA ASN A 167 -26.86 -0.64 5.53
C ASN A 167 -26.00 -1.57 6.41
N SER A 168 -24.87 -2.12 5.96
CA SER A 168 -24.12 -3.08 6.77
C SER A 168 -22.73 -2.57 7.17
N LEU A 169 -22.70 -2.05 8.41
CA LEU A 169 -21.57 -1.97 9.34
C LEU A 169 -20.55 -0.85 9.10
N LEU A 170 -20.94 0.34 9.59
CA LEU A 170 -20.04 1.32 10.21
C LEU A 170 -19.13 0.63 11.23
N VAL A 171 -17.90 0.31 10.83
CA VAL A 171 -16.80 0.18 11.79
C VAL A 171 -15.79 1.24 11.42
N SER A 172 -15.80 2.31 12.20
CA SER A 172 -14.90 3.45 12.04
C SER A 172 -13.44 2.98 12.10
N PRO A 173 -12.56 3.49 11.22
CA PRO A 173 -11.13 3.23 11.31
C PRO A 173 -10.56 3.80 12.62
N PRO A 174 -9.54 3.15 13.22
CA PRO A 174 -8.93 3.64 14.45
C PRO A 174 -8.28 5.02 14.26
N PRO A 175 -8.29 5.90 15.28
CA PRO A 175 -7.92 7.33 15.18
C PRO A 175 -6.42 7.61 14.96
N LYS A 176 -5.61 6.61 14.60
CA LYS A 176 -4.18 6.78 14.38
C LYS A 176 -3.79 6.29 12.98
N ALA A 177 -4.25 7.02 11.97
CA ALA A 177 -3.63 7.02 10.65
C ALA A 177 -2.25 7.69 10.77
N HIS A 178 -1.24 6.92 11.16
CA HIS A 178 0.15 7.39 11.21
C HIS A 178 0.86 7.05 9.90
N ASN A 179 0.49 7.77 8.84
CA ASN A 179 1.44 8.21 7.83
C ASN A 179 1.17 9.69 7.57
N VAL A 180 1.96 10.50 8.28
CA VAL A 180 1.91 11.95 8.37
C VAL A 180 1.96 12.60 6.98
N TYR A 181 0.86 13.25 6.59
CA TYR A 181 0.81 14.72 6.56
C TYR A 181 -0.50 15.17 7.22
N LYS A 182 -0.38 16.17 8.09
CA LYS A 182 -1.44 16.80 8.89
C LYS A 182 -2.79 16.86 8.16
N PHE A 183 -3.83 16.39 8.83
CA PHE A 183 -5.20 16.77 8.57
C PHE A 183 -5.31 18.30 8.64
N CYS A 184 -5.55 18.96 7.51
CA CYS A 184 -6.32 20.19 7.57
C CYS A 184 -7.78 19.76 7.51
N GLN A 185 -8.41 19.64 8.68
CA GLN A 185 -9.86 19.80 8.77
C GLN A 185 -10.15 21.20 8.24
N LYS A 186 -10.57 21.31 6.99
CA LYS A 186 -11.17 22.55 6.52
C LYS A 186 -12.62 22.47 6.97
N GLU A 187 -12.91 23.03 8.15
CA GLU A 187 -14.29 23.32 8.53
C GLU A 187 -14.90 24.12 7.38
N ARG A 188 -15.94 23.56 6.75
CA ARG A 188 -16.87 24.36 5.97
C ARG A 188 -17.54 25.29 6.97
N ARG A 189 -17.08 26.54 7.07
CA ARG A 189 -17.96 27.60 7.58
C ARG A 189 -19.14 27.66 6.61
N LEU A 190 -20.33 27.36 7.11
CA LEU A 190 -21.52 27.94 6.54
C LEU A 190 -21.38 29.45 6.80
N GLU A 191 -21.17 30.21 5.73
CA GLU A 191 -21.49 31.63 5.73
C GLU A 191 -22.96 31.71 5.31
N ASP A 192 -23.81 32.02 6.29
CA ASP A 192 -25.12 32.64 6.08
C ASP A 192 -24.93 34.13 5.77
#